data_AF-A0AA39C2V1-F1
#
_entry.id   AF-A0AA39C2V1-F1
#
_cell.length_a   1.000
_cell.length_b   1.000
_cell.length_c   1.000
_cell.angle_alpha   90.00
_cell.angle_beta   90.00
_cell.angle_gamma   90.00
#
_symmetry.space_group_name_H-M   'P 1'
#
loop_
_entity.id
_entity.type
_entity.pdbx_description
1 polymer ?
#
loop_
_entity_poly.entity_id
_entity_poly.type
_entity_poly.pdbx_seq_one_letter_code
_entity_poly.pdbx_strand_id
1 'polypeptide(L)'
;QAEIWSVFIAILRKSVRNLQACTDVSLIEHVLHRLARAETVVADLLIDMLGVLASYSITVKELKLLFGAMKAVKDKWPRHSAKLLNVLRQMPQRNGPDVFFSFPGRKGS
;
A
#
# COMPACT_ATOMS: atom_id res chain seq x y z
N GLN A 1 0.47 18.88 -7.32
CA GLN A 1 0.27 17.77 -6.35
C GLN A 1 0.61 16.40 -6.93
N ALA A 2 0.17 16.07 -8.15
CA ALA A 2 0.49 14.78 -8.79
C ALA A 2 1.99 14.48 -8.87
N GLU A 3 2.81 15.46 -9.27
CA GLU A 3 4.28 15.30 -9.37
C GLU A 3 4.92 14.87 -8.04
N ILE A 4 4.47 15.43 -6.92
CA ILE A 4 4.97 15.09 -5.58
C ILE A 4 4.72 13.61 -5.29
N TRP A 5 3.51 13.12 -5.60
CA TRP A 5 3.16 11.71 -5.42
C TRP A 5 3.98 10.80 -6.33
N SER A 6 4.17 11.18 -7.59
CA SER A 6 5.00 10.41 -8.54
C SER A 6 6.46 10.32 -8.09
N VAL A 7 7.06 11.43 -7.63
CA VAL A 7 8.42 11.46 -7.08
C VAL A 7 8.50 10.61 -5.81
N PHE A 8 7.52 10.71 -4.92
CA PHE A 8 7.49 9.93 -3.69
C PHE A 8 7.44 8.43 -3.97
N ILE A 9 6.60 7.98 -4.91
CA ILE A 9 6.54 6.58 -5.36
C ILE A 9 7.89 6.13 -5.91
N ALA A 10 8.55 6.96 -6.73
CA ALA A 10 9.86 6.64 -7.28
C ALA A 10 10.93 6.47 -6.19
N ILE A 11 10.86 7.27 -5.12
CA ILE A 11 11.73 7.15 -3.94
C ILE A 11 11.45 5.84 -3.19
N LEU A 12 10.18 5.49 -2.97
CA LEU A 12 9.80 4.26 -2.27
C LEU A 12 10.28 3.01 -3.01
N ARG A 13 10.11 2.96 -4.34
CA ARG A 13 10.56 1.82 -5.17
C ARG A 13 12.07 1.55 -5.08
N LYS A 14 12.88 2.55 -4.70
CA LYS A 14 14.35 2.46 -4.64
C LYS A 14 14.90 2.30 -3.22
N SER A 15 14.08 2.36 -2.17
CA SER A 15 14.57 2.43 -0.79
C SER A 15 13.75 1.58 0.17
N VAL A 16 14.30 0.41 0.54
CA VAL A 16 13.74 -0.47 1.58
C VAL A 16 13.61 0.25 2.93
N ARG A 17 14.56 1.12 3.28
CA ARG A 17 14.48 1.91 4.53
C ARG A 17 13.27 2.84 4.53
N ASN A 18 12.95 3.46 3.39
CA ASN A 18 11.77 4.31 3.29
C ASN A 18 10.48 3.49 3.30
N LEU A 19 10.48 2.31 2.69
CA LEU A 19 9.35 1.36 2.77
C LEU A 19 9.11 0.93 4.21
N GLN A 20 10.17 0.57 4.96
CA GLN A 20 10.07 0.24 6.37
C GLN A 20 9.51 1.41 7.19
N ALA A 21 10.05 2.62 7.01
CA ALA A 21 9.54 3.81 7.71
C ALA A 21 8.05 4.08 7.39
N CYS A 22 7.59 3.78 6.17
CA CYS A 22 6.19 3.87 5.80
C CYS A 22 5.33 2.79 6.48
N THR A 23 5.84 1.58 6.65
CA THR A 23 5.18 0.52 7.42
C THR A 23 5.08 0.89 8.90
N ASP A 24 6.13 1.48 9.48
CA ASP A 24 6.17 1.85 10.91
C ASP A 24 5.10 2.90 11.28
N VAL A 25 4.73 3.76 10.33
CA VAL A 25 3.64 4.75 10.49
C VAL A 25 2.29 4.28 9.95
N SER A 26 2.17 3.00 9.53
CA SER A 26 0.97 2.43 8.93
C SER A 26 0.45 3.25 7.73
N LEU A 27 1.36 3.62 6.82
CA LEU A 27 1.02 4.49 5.68
C LEU A 27 -0.09 3.89 4.79
N ILE A 28 -0.17 2.56 4.66
CA ILE A 28 -1.24 1.89 3.89
C ILE A 28 -2.62 2.27 4.45
N GLU A 29 -2.81 2.24 5.78
CA GLU A 29 -4.09 2.61 6.40
C GLU A 29 -4.46 4.07 6.11
N HIS A 30 -3.49 4.98 6.25
CA HIS A 30 -3.67 6.40 5.98
C HIS A 30 -4.06 6.67 4.53
N VAL A 31 -3.40 5.98 3.59
CA VAL A 31 -3.67 6.13 2.16
C VAL A 31 -5.06 5.56 1.82
N LEU A 32 -5.44 4.41 2.37
CA LEU A 32 -6.77 3.82 2.15
C LEU A 32 -7.90 4.73 2.64
N HIS A 33 -7.74 5.36 3.82
CA HIS A 33 -8.73 6.33 4.31
C HIS A 33 -8.80 7.58 3.42
N ARG A 34 -7.67 8.04 2.88
CA ARG A 34 -7.63 9.22 1.99
C ARG A 34 -8.17 8.93 0.59
N LEU A 35 -8.06 7.69 0.12
CA LEU A 35 -8.48 7.29 -1.23
C LEU A 35 -9.95 7.58 -1.51
N ALA A 36 -10.83 7.45 -0.51
CA ALA A 36 -12.26 7.71 -0.67
C ALA A 36 -12.61 9.16 -1.04
N ARG A 37 -11.71 10.12 -0.77
CA ARG A 37 -11.92 11.56 -0.99
C ARG A 37 -10.95 12.14 -2.03
N ALA A 38 -10.08 11.32 -2.61
CA ALA A 38 -9.07 11.77 -3.55
C ALA A 38 -9.66 12.01 -4.94
N GLU A 39 -9.17 13.05 -5.63
CA GLU A 39 -9.45 13.26 -7.05
C GLU A 39 -8.88 12.12 -7.89
N THR A 40 -9.46 11.86 -9.07
CA THR A 40 -9.16 10.66 -9.87
C THR A 40 -7.67 10.48 -10.18
N VAL A 41 -6.97 11.55 -10.56
CA VAL A 41 -5.52 11.49 -10.88
C VAL A 41 -4.71 11.17 -9.63
N VAL A 42 -5.03 11.81 -8.49
CA VAL A 42 -4.34 11.56 -7.22
C VAL A 42 -4.66 10.16 -6.69
N ALA A 43 -5.91 9.71 -6.82
CA ALA A 43 -6.35 8.38 -6.43
C ALA A 43 -5.58 7.29 -7.18
N ASP A 44 -5.33 7.47 -8.48
CA ASP A 44 -4.55 6.53 -9.28
C ASP A 44 -3.09 6.43 -8.79
N LEU A 45 -2.48 7.56 -8.44
CA LEU A 45 -1.13 7.59 -7.86
C LEU A 45 -1.09 6.95 -6.46
N LEU A 46 -2.11 7.20 -5.63
CA LEU A 46 -2.24 6.57 -4.32
C LEU A 46 -2.40 5.05 -4.43
N ILE A 47 -3.12 4.56 -5.44
CA ILE A 47 -3.26 3.12 -5.71
C ILE A 47 -1.92 2.51 -6.15
N ASP A 48 -1.15 3.21 -7.00
CA ASP A 48 0.19 2.74 -7.38
C ASP A 48 1.13 2.69 -6.16
N MET A 49 1.06 3.69 -5.27
CA MET A 49 1.78 3.68 -4.00
C MET A 49 1.37 2.50 -3.11
N LEU A 50 0.07 2.22 -2.99
CA LEU A 50 -0.42 1.06 -2.24
C LEU A 50 0.15 -0.25 -2.80
N GLY A 51 0.29 -0.37 -4.11
CA GLY A 51 0.97 -1.50 -4.76
C GLY A 51 2.42 -1.65 -4.32
N VAL A 52 3.18 -0.55 -4.33
CA VAL A 52 4.58 -0.53 -3.88
C VAL A 52 4.71 -0.90 -2.40
N LEU A 53 3.86 -0.34 -1.53
CA LEU A 53 3.89 -0.64 -0.11
C LEU A 53 3.47 -2.09 0.17
N ALA A 54 2.38 -2.56 -0.44
CA ALA A 54 1.85 -3.89 -0.19
C ALA A 54 2.72 -5.02 -0.78
N SER A 55 3.45 -4.75 -1.87
CA SER A 55 4.49 -5.66 -2.37
C SER A 55 5.73 -5.72 -1.49
N TYR A 56 5.93 -4.76 -0.58
CA TYR A 56 6.96 -4.83 0.45
C TYR A 56 6.46 -5.55 1.70
N SER A 57 5.37 -5.05 2.29
CA SER A 57 4.76 -5.59 3.50
C SER A 57 3.31 -5.13 3.61
N ILE A 58 2.43 -6.04 4.04
CA ILE A 58 1.06 -5.72 4.39
C ILE A 58 0.62 -6.57 5.59
N THR A 59 -0.01 -5.91 6.56
CA THR A 59 -0.57 -6.58 7.74
C THR A 59 -1.97 -7.11 7.47
N VAL A 60 -2.46 -8.03 8.31
CA VAL A 60 -3.85 -8.53 8.23
C VAL A 60 -4.88 -7.41 8.41
N LYS A 61 -4.56 -6.39 9.22
CA LYS A 61 -5.44 -5.23 9.46
C LYS A 61 -5.57 -4.38 8.20
N GLU A 62 -4.45 -4.03 7.58
CA GLU A 62 -4.40 -3.28 6.32
C GLU A 62 -5.06 -4.05 5.17
N LEU A 63 -4.85 -5.37 5.11
CA LEU A 63 -5.48 -6.24 4.13
C LEU A 63 -7.01 -6.24 4.28
N LYS A 64 -7.53 -6.32 5.52
CA LYS A 64 -8.97 -6.19 5.79
C LYS A 64 -9.51 -4.83 5.35
N LEU A 65 -8.77 -3.75 5.57
CA LEU A 65 -9.15 -2.42 5.11
C LEU A 65 -9.17 -2.31 3.58
N LEU A 66 -8.19 -2.90 2.90
CA LEU A 66 -8.13 -2.96 1.44
C LEU A 66 -9.36 -3.68 0.86
N PHE A 67 -9.70 -4.86 1.40
CA PHE A 67 -10.93 -5.57 1.01
C PHE A 67 -12.19 -4.78 1.34
N GLY A 68 -12.22 -4.08 2.48
CA GLY A 68 -13.30 -3.16 2.83
C GLY A 68 -13.49 -2.04 1.81
N ALA A 69 -12.40 -1.46 1.31
CA ALA A 69 -12.43 -0.42 0.28
C ALA A 69 -12.88 -0.94 -1.10
N MET A 70 -12.75 -2.24 -1.34
CA MET A 70 -13.21 -2.89 -2.57
C MET A 70 -14.66 -3.40 -2.48
N LYS A 71 -15.17 -3.65 -1.28
CA LYS A 71 -16.49 -4.25 -1.07
C LYS A 71 -17.59 -3.41 -1.72
N ALA A 72 -18.46 -4.07 -2.49
CA ALA A 72 -19.62 -3.43 -3.08
C ALA A 72 -20.58 -2.93 -1.98
N VAL A 73 -21.07 -1.70 -2.14
CA VAL A 73 -22.09 -1.11 -1.27
C VAL A 73 -23.30 -0.82 -2.15
N LYS A 74 -24.48 -1.36 -1.78
CA LYS A 74 -25.72 -1.24 -2.58
C LYS A 74 -25.55 -1.76 -4.02
N ASP A 75 -24.97 -2.96 -4.16
CA ASP A 75 -24.72 -3.65 -5.44
C ASP A 75 -23.84 -2.91 -6.45
N LYS A 76 -23.15 -1.85 -6.02
CA LYS A 76 -22.21 -1.09 -6.85
C LYS A 76 -20.82 -1.15 -6.27
N TRP A 77 -19.86 -1.48 -7.14
CA TRP A 77 -18.44 -1.41 -6.81
C TRP A 77 -18.01 0.06 -6.70
N PRO A 78 -17.27 0.42 -5.64
CA PRO A 78 -16.65 1.73 -5.55
C PRO A 78 -15.77 2.04 -6.79
N ARG A 79 -15.69 3.33 -7.12
CA ARG A 79 -15.03 3.84 -8.35
C ARG A 79 -13.61 3.29 -8.60
N HIS A 80 -12.89 2.94 -7.55
CA HIS A 80 -11.48 2.52 -7.60
C HIS A 80 -11.26 1.03 -7.36
N SER A 81 -12.31 0.24 -7.10
CA SER A 81 -12.14 -1.15 -6.66
C SER A 81 -11.47 -2.04 -7.69
N ALA A 82 -11.78 -1.88 -8.98
CA ALA A 82 -11.09 -2.61 -10.06
C ALA A 82 -9.59 -2.30 -10.10
N LYS A 83 -9.19 -1.08 -9.77
CA LYS A 83 -7.76 -0.69 -9.72
C LYS A 83 -7.09 -1.22 -8.45
N LEU A 84 -7.79 -1.32 -7.33
CA LEU A 84 -7.28 -1.94 -6.10
C LEU A 84 -6.99 -3.44 -6.25
N LEU A 85 -7.67 -4.15 -7.18
CA LEU A 85 -7.31 -5.52 -7.52
C LEU A 85 -5.87 -5.64 -8.08
N ASN A 86 -5.36 -4.58 -8.72
CA ASN A 86 -3.96 -4.57 -9.17
C ASN A 86 -2.98 -4.56 -7.99
N VAL A 87 -3.35 -3.96 -6.86
CA VAL A 87 -2.55 -3.99 -5.62
C VAL A 87 -2.44 -5.42 -5.11
N LEU A 88 -3.56 -6.17 -5.08
CA LEU A 88 -3.57 -7.59 -4.70
C LEU A 88 -2.67 -8.43 -5.62
N ARG A 89 -2.67 -8.13 -6.92
CA ARG A 89 -1.81 -8.82 -7.89
C ARG A 89 -0.31 -8.55 -7.67
N GLN A 90 0.05 -7.39 -7.12
CA GLN A 90 1.44 -7.02 -6.83
C GLN A 90 1.96 -7.58 -5.49
N MET A 91 1.09 -7.88 -4.52
CA MET A 91 1.47 -8.49 -3.24
C MET A 91 2.32 -9.78 -3.35
N PRO A 92 1.97 -10.77 -4.20
CA PRO A 92 2.77 -11.98 -4.32
C PRO A 92 4.10 -11.78 -5.08
N GLN A 93 4.26 -10.65 -5.79
CA GLN A 93 5.49 -10.31 -6.51
C GLN A 93 6.52 -9.63 -5.58
N ARG A 94 6.65 -10.13 -4.35
CA ARG A 94 7.58 -9.61 -3.35
C ARG A 94 9.01 -9.64 -3.90
N ASN A 95 9.51 -8.46 -4.29
CA ASN A 95 10.89 -8.29 -4.70
C ASN A 95 11.76 -8.10 -3.44
N GLY A 96 12.23 -9.22 -2.90
CA GLY A 96 13.23 -9.28 -1.83
C GLY A 96 13.73 -10.72 -1.69
N PRO A 97 14.96 -10.95 -1.18
CA PRO A 97 15.39 -12.30 -0.83
C PRO A 97 14.35 -12.90 0.11
N ASP A 98 14.12 -14.19 -0.01
CA ASP A 98 13.16 -14.99 0.75
C ASP A 98 13.56 -15.03 2.25
N VAL A 99 13.51 -13.87 2.92
CA VAL A 99 13.80 -13.74 4.34
C VAL A 99 12.57 -14.23 5.09
N PHE A 100 12.52 -15.56 5.16
CA PHE A 100 11.54 -16.35 5.87
C PHE A 100 11.42 -15.97 7.36
N PHE A 101 12.46 -15.33 7.92
CA PHE A 101 12.49 -14.84 9.29
C PHE A 101 12.91 -13.37 9.36
N SER A 102 11.97 -12.51 9.74
CA SER A 102 12.28 -11.20 10.33
C SER A 102 12.15 -11.33 11.84
N PHE A 103 13.27 -11.48 12.53
CA PHE A 103 13.27 -11.37 13.99
C PHE A 103 13.16 -9.89 14.35
N PRO A 104 12.13 -9.48 15.12
CA PRO A 104 12.14 -8.17 15.74
C PRO A 104 13.32 -8.17 16.70
N GLY A 105 14.47 -7.65 16.26
CA GLY A 105 15.68 -7.56 17.06
C GLY A 105 15.39 -6.71 18.28
N ARG A 106 15.01 -7.33 19.39
CA ARG A 106 15.13 -6.69 20.71
C ARG A 106 16.62 -6.44 20.88
N LYS A 107 17.01 -5.17 20.93
CA LYS A 107 18.33 -4.78 21.40
C LYS A 107 18.46 -5.27 22.84
N GLY A 108 19.41 -6.18 23.06
CA GLY A 108 20.12 -6.48 24.30
C GLY A 108 19.32 -6.56 25.60
N SER A 109 19.25 -7.77 26.16
CA SER A 109 19.35 -7.98 27.61
C SER A 109 20.78 -8.42 27.92
#